data_AF-A0A929EDJ2-F1
#
_entry.id   AF-A0A929EDJ2-F1
#
_cell.length_a   1.000
_cell.length_b   1.000
_cell.length_c   1.000
_cell.angle_alpha   90.00
_cell.angle_beta   90.00
_cell.angle_gamma   90.00
#
_symmetry.space_group_name_H-M   'P 1'
#
loop_
_entity.id
_entity.type
_entity.pdbx_description
1 polymer ?
#
loop_
_entity_poly.entity_id
_entity_poly.type
_entity_poly.pdbx_seq_one_letter_code
_entity_poly.pdbx_strand_id
1 'polypeptide(L)' 'MKTKIVQIERGKAGVELPEEFLMALELIPGAEVELVLEKSKKWIVIRPLHGEDFVEHFKDSMDSLA' A
#
# COMPACT_ATOMS: atom_id res chain seq x y z
N MET A 1 8.02 8.86 12.28
CA MET A 1 7.16 9.02 11.10
C MET A 1 8.05 9.03 9.86
N LYS A 2 7.81 8.13 8.89
CA LYS A 2 8.43 8.21 7.56
C LYS A 2 7.51 9.07 6.67
N THR A 3 8.08 10.01 5.93
CA THR A 3 7.33 10.90 5.01
C THR A 3 8.08 10.96 3.69
N LYS A 4 7.36 10.87 2.58
CA LYS A 4 7.90 11.03 1.22
C LYS A 4 6.94 11.89 0.42
N ILE A 5 7.47 12.87 -0.31
CA ILE A 5 6.68 13.69 -1.23
C ILE A 5 6.67 12.97 -2.57
N VAL A 6 5.48 12.65 -3.06
CA VAL A 6 5.26 12.02 -4.38
C VAL A 6 4.45 12.96 -5.26
N GLN A 7 4.63 12.84 -6.58
CA GLN A 7 3.93 13.66 -7.56
C GLN A 7 2.78 12.87 -8.19
N ILE A 8 1.61 13.50 -8.33
CA ILE A 8 0.53 12.97 -9.17
C ILE A 8 0.90 13.27 -10.62
N GLU A 9 1.10 12.23 -11.41
CA GLU A 9 1.42 12.38 -12.83
C GLU A 9 0.24 12.96 -13.63
N ARG A 10 0.55 13.76 -14.64
CA ARG A 10 -0.48 14.32 -15.52
C ARG A 10 -1.19 13.19 -16.27
N GLY A 11 -2.52 13.22 -16.24
CA GLY A 11 -3.35 12.20 -16.90
C GLY A 11 -3.58 10.93 -16.10
N LYS A 12 -2.99 10.79 -14.91
CA LYS A 12 -3.30 9.70 -13.97
C LYS A 12 -4.18 10.20 -12.83
N ALA A 13 -5.17 9.39 -12.46
CA ALA A 13 -6.11 9.70 -11.38
C ALA A 13 -5.67 9.08 -10.03
N GLY A 14 -4.39 9.21 -9.67
CA GLY A 14 -3.87 8.61 -8.43
C GLY A 14 -2.41 8.93 -8.12
N VAL A 15 -1.98 8.51 -6.93
CA VAL A 15 -0.58 8.48 -6.50
C VAL A 15 -0.10 7.04 -6.45
N GLU A 16 1.13 6.81 -6.87
CA GLU A 16 1.81 5.55 -6.63
C GLU A 16 2.34 5.52 -5.20
N LEU A 17 2.06 4.44 -4.47
CA LEU A 17 2.57 4.27 -3.12
C LEU A 17 4.00 3.76 -3.18
N PRO A 18 4.95 4.38 -2.46
CA PRO A 18 6.32 3.89 -2.41
C PRO A 18 6.38 2.45 -1.87
N GLU A 19 7.20 1.60 -2.49
CA GLU A 19 7.38 0.19 -2.09
C GLU A 19 7.76 0.06 -0.61
N GLU A 20 8.58 0.97 -0.10
CA GLU A 20 8.99 0.97 1.30
C GLU A 20 7.83 1.15 2.29
N PHE A 21 6.71 1.72 1.84
CA PHE A 21 5.50 1.90 2.65
C PHE A 21 4.60 0.68 2.51
N LEU A 22 4.53 0.07 1.32
CA LEU A 22 3.82 -1.19 1.12
C LEU A 22 4.41 -2.31 1.99
N MET A 23 5.74 -2.44 2.00
CA MET A 23 6.43 -3.41 2.87
C MET A 23 6.16 -3.14 4.36
N ALA A 24 6.14 -1.87 4.77
CA ALA A 24 5.86 -1.50 6.16
C ALA A 24 4.39 -1.73 6.56
N LEU A 25 3.49 -1.82 5.60
CA LEU A 25 2.07 -2.15 5.77
C LEU A 25 1.78 -3.63 5.48
N GLU A 26 2.81 -4.43 5.17
CA GLU A 26 2.68 -5.84 4.78
C GLU A 26 1.67 -6.02 3.63
N LEU A 27 1.67 -5.08 2.68
CA LEU A 27 0.81 -5.11 1.50
C LEU A 27 1.53 -5.71 0.31
N ILE A 28 0.88 -6.68 -0.33
CA ILE A 28 1.31 -7.28 -1.60
C ILE A 28 0.48 -6.73 -2.77
N PRO A 29 0.98 -6.81 -4.02
CA PRO A 29 0.18 -6.51 -5.19
C PRO A 29 -1.12 -7.34 -5.21
N GLY A 30 -2.26 -6.68 -5.38
CA GLY A 30 -3.58 -7.32 -5.38
C GLY A 30 -4.29 -7.35 -4.02
N ALA A 31 -3.62 -6.95 -2.94
CA ALA A 31 -4.24 -6.86 -1.62
C ALA A 31 -5.37 -5.82 -1.58
N GLU A 32 -6.47 -6.15 -0.89
CA GLU A 32 -7.55 -5.21 -0.62
C GLU A 32 -7.19 -4.27 0.53
N VAL A 33 -7.46 -2.99 0.33
CA VAL A 33 -7.25 -1.94 1.33
C VAL A 33 -8.50 -1.11 1.50
N GLU A 34 -8.72 -0.65 2.73
CA GLU A 34 -9.74 0.33 3.02
C GLU A 34 -9.18 1.74 2.86
N LEU A 35 -9.93 2.61 2.18
CA LEU A 35 -9.61 4.03 2.03
C LEU A 35 -10.56 4.87 2.88
N VAL A 36 -9.99 5.66 3.80
CA VAL A 36 -10.74 6.58 4.67
C VAL A 36 -10.38 8.02 4.33
N LEU A 37 -11.39 8.82 3.96
CA LEU A 37 -11.23 10.26 3.75
C LEU A 37 -11.52 11.03 5.05
N GLU A 38 -10.47 11.48 5.73
CA GLU A 38 -10.59 12.33 6.92
C GLU A 38 -10.67 13.81 6.51
N LYS A 39 -11.90 14.28 6.21
CA LYS A 39 -12.16 15.61 5.64
C LYS A 39 -11.63 16.78 6.47
N SER A 40 -11.66 16.68 7.81
CA SER A 40 -11.18 17.74 8.72
C SER A 40 -9.69 18.01 8.55
N LYS A 41 -8.89 16.96 8.29
CA LYS A 41 -7.44 17.04 8.07
C LYS A 41 -7.06 17.05 6.59
N LYS A 42 -8.02 16.82 5.69
CA LYS A 42 -7.80 16.61 4.25
C LYS A 42 -6.85 15.44 3.98
N TRP A 43 -6.99 14.36 4.75
CA TRP A 43 -6.14 13.18 4.63
C TRP A 43 -6.89 12.03 3.97
N ILE A 44 -6.15 11.22 3.23
CA ILE A 44 -6.56 9.88 2.83
C ILE A 44 -5.73 8.92 3.66
N VAL A 45 -6.38 8.08 4.44
CA VAL A 45 -5.76 7.02 5.23
C VAL A 45 -6.02 5.70 4.51
N ILE A 46 -4.97 4.89 4.37
CA ILE A 46 -5.02 3.57 3.75
C ILE A 46 -4.82 2.55 4.86
N ARG A 47 -5.76 1.61 5.02
CA ARG A 47 -5.69 0.55 6.02
C ARG A 47 -5.68 -0.83 5.33
N PRO A 48 -4.70 -1.70 5.60
CA PRO A 48 -4.80 -3.11 5.22
C PRO A 48 -6.03 -3.75 5.86
N LEU A 49 -6.80 -4.55 5.10
CA LEU A 49 -7.97 -5.26 5.62
C LEU A 49 -7.62 -6.60 6.28
N HIS A 50 -6.61 -7.30 5.74
CA HIS A 50 -6.16 -8.60 6.23
C HIS A 50 -4.64 -8.55 6.45
N GLY A 51 -4.21 -8.56 7.71
CA GLY A 51 -2.79 -8.73 8.06
C GLY A 51 -2.33 -10.20 8.02
N GLU A 52 -3.27 -11.14 7.91
CA GLU A 52 -2.99 -12.59 8.00
C GLU A 52 -2.66 -13.23 6.64
N ASP A 53 -3.10 -12.64 5.51
CA ASP A 53 -2.85 -13.17 4.15
C ASP A 53 -1.42 -12.93 3.64
N PHE A 54 -0.63 -12.09 4.33
CA PHE A 54 0.76 -11.84 3.94
C PHE A 54 1.59 -13.11 4.02
N VAL A 55 1.41 -13.96 5.04
CA VAL A 55 2.26 -15.15 5.26
C VAL A 55 2.01 -16.23 4.21
N GLU A 56 0.78 -16.37 3.70
CA GLU A 56 0.45 -17.39 2.70
C GLU A 56 0.92 -17.01 1.30
N HIS A 57 0.70 -15.77 0.86
CA HIS A 57 1.11 -15.31 -0.48
C HIS A 57 2.61 -15.01 -0.62
N PHE A 58 3.30 -14.69 0.48
CA PHE A 58 4.73 -14.38 0.43
C PHE A 58 5.59 -15.64 0.21
N LYS A 59 5.13 -16.83 0.62
CA LYS A 59 5.82 -18.09 0.33
C LYS A 59 5.94 -18.34 -1.18
N ASP A 60 4.83 -18.20 -1.91
CA ASP A 60 4.81 -18.40 -3.36
C ASP A 60 5.68 -17.36 -4.11
N SER A 61 5.71 -16.12 -3.61
CA SER A 61 6.53 -15.05 -4.21
C SER A 61 8.02 -15.22 -3.94
N MET A 62 8.41 -15.76 -2.77
CA MET A 62 9.81 -16.08 -2.47
C MET A 62 10.32 -17.30 -3.26
N ASP A 63 9.48 -18.31 -3.47
CA ASP A 63 9.84 -19.49 -4.28
C ASP A 63 9.98 -19.14 -5.78
N SER A 64 9.34 -18.06 -6.26
CA SER A 64 9.51 -17.57 -7.64
C SER A 64 10.75 -16.69 -7.84
N LEU A 65 11.42 -16.27 -6.77
CA LEU A 65 12.63 -15.42 -6.80
C LEU A 65 13.92 -16.22 -6.52
N ALA A 66 13.81 -17.51 -6.20
CA ALA A 66 14.91 -18.46 -6.06
C ALA A 66 15.15 -19.24 -7.37
#